data_AF-M4BIR2-F1
#
_entry.id   AF-M4BIR2-F1
#
_cell.length_a   1.000
_cell.length_b   1.000
_cell.length_c   1.000
_cell.angle_alpha   90.00
_cell.angle_beta   90.00
_cell.angle_gamma   90.00
#
_symmetry.space_group_name_H-M   'P 1'
#
loop_
_entity.id
_entity.type
_entity.pdbx_description
1 polymer ?
#
loop_
_entity_poly.entity_id
_entity_poly.type
_entity_poly.pdbx_seq_one_letter_code
_entity_poly.pdbx_strand_id
1 'polypeptide(L)'
;MITLVDALQRRLVLRSQKPLEMLKLMFNAWLDFKVDPIEVYHMMPIPAQKSLIGPIEKPESLDVPYPMLGLWIDYVVEYRNKGNDFSDDQVINMLVGEGQSEVELVSLFNWPRRSPKMKETADLLQKKLALRSSAPSITCGHLIDAWKKSAVSLEDAYHMMPISSEKSSWVAAEEESSTPASYQMLELWIDYGYKYPSASPSPWDDRVIEVLLADKRPEEELVNFFNWLRGRPNTKERADLLQKKLALRSMTPLKTLQLMFGVWRKSNVDFEDAYHMISISAEKSFRDVVATTSSWPARFSKLQLWIEYVFESGNLNTDYGRVIAVLLADKWPVEELVSFFNRLRGTPDMTKTADLLQKELGLKVPTSNTLNLMIHAWTDAGVSPDQVYHMMPPPAVKSFRDALAVVPDLPASFMNRELWIGYVVEYRNKGNDFSDDQVINMLVGEGLSEVELVSLFNWLRRSPKMKETADLLQKKLALRSPDPLITCGHLIDAWKKSAVSLEDAYHMMPIPATKSSDRAAGEKSIWLANFNVLQHWLRYASKSKSKVDEYQVIKLLVADNMNTKETKPIFSQTSTSR
;
A
#
# COMPACT_ATOMS: atom_id res chain seq x y z
N MET A 1 58.14 -47.10 -24.31
CA MET A 1 58.80 -47.13 -22.98
C MET A 1 57.92 -46.46 -21.93
N ILE A 2 57.33 -45.28 -22.20
CA ILE A 2 56.38 -44.57 -21.33
C ILE A 2 55.22 -45.48 -20.87
N THR A 3 54.57 -46.20 -21.78
CA THR A 3 53.45 -47.11 -21.47
C THR A 3 53.77 -48.26 -20.51
N LEU A 4 55.03 -48.71 -20.43
CA LEU A 4 55.45 -49.78 -19.52
C LEU A 4 55.65 -49.25 -18.10
N VAL A 5 56.23 -48.05 -17.96
CA VAL A 5 56.43 -47.40 -16.66
C VAL A 5 55.07 -47.06 -16.04
N ASP A 6 54.14 -46.52 -16.82
CA ASP A 6 52.79 -46.19 -16.35
C ASP A 6 52.04 -47.45 -15.88
N ALA A 7 52.15 -48.55 -16.63
CA ALA A 7 51.52 -49.83 -16.26
C ALA A 7 52.13 -50.43 -14.98
N LEU A 8 53.45 -50.29 -14.78
CA LEU A 8 54.13 -50.74 -13.57
C LEU A 8 53.74 -49.90 -12.36
N GLN A 9 53.64 -48.57 -12.53
CA GLN A 9 53.19 -47.65 -11.48
C GLN A 9 51.74 -47.92 -11.06
N ARG A 10 50.82 -48.10 -12.01
CA ARG A 10 49.43 -48.51 -11.72
C ARG A 10 49.37 -49.82 -10.93
N ARG A 11 50.14 -50.83 -11.35
CA ARG A 11 50.22 -52.12 -10.66
C ARG A 11 50.81 -52.00 -9.25
N LEU A 12 51.79 -51.12 -9.06
CA LEU A 12 52.41 -50.89 -7.76
C LEU A 12 51.40 -50.28 -6.78
N VAL A 13 50.63 -49.27 -7.21
CA VAL A 13 49.56 -48.67 -6.40
C VAL A 13 48.49 -49.69 -6.05
N LEU A 14 47.98 -50.45 -7.04
CA LEU A 14 46.93 -51.45 -6.84
C LEU A 14 47.35 -52.63 -5.96
N ARG A 15 48.65 -52.95 -5.87
CA ARG A 15 49.19 -54.03 -5.04
C ARG A 15 49.67 -53.56 -3.66
N SER A 16 49.67 -52.25 -3.39
CA SER A 16 50.04 -51.72 -2.08
C SER A 16 48.98 -52.06 -1.04
N GLN A 17 49.39 -52.39 0.18
CA GLN A 17 48.48 -52.52 1.33
C GLN A 17 47.84 -51.18 1.72
N LYS A 18 48.46 -50.07 1.30
CA LYS A 18 48.02 -48.70 1.56
C LYS A 18 48.09 -47.87 0.28
N PRO A 19 47.16 -48.08 -0.67
CA PRO A 19 47.21 -47.46 -1.98
C PRO A 19 47.17 -45.93 -1.94
N LEU A 20 46.44 -45.34 -0.99
CA LEU A 20 46.34 -43.88 -0.83
C LEU A 20 47.64 -43.24 -0.31
N GLU A 21 48.34 -43.89 0.64
CA GLU A 21 49.64 -43.40 1.14
C GLU A 21 50.71 -43.48 0.03
N MET A 22 50.70 -44.56 -0.75
CA MET A 22 51.60 -44.73 -1.89
C MET A 22 51.35 -43.65 -2.96
N LEU A 23 50.09 -43.38 -3.31
CA LEU A 23 49.75 -42.31 -4.25
C LEU A 23 50.22 -40.93 -3.78
N LYS A 24 50.07 -40.61 -2.50
CA LYS A 24 50.58 -39.34 -1.94
C LYS A 24 52.10 -39.20 -2.09
N LEU A 25 52.86 -40.28 -1.88
CA LEU A 25 54.32 -40.27 -2.12
C LEU A 25 54.66 -40.06 -3.59
N MET A 26 53.95 -40.74 -4.49
CA MET A 26 54.13 -40.58 -5.92
C MET A 26 53.77 -39.17 -6.40
N PHE A 27 52.73 -38.56 -5.85
CA PHE A 27 52.34 -37.20 -6.16
C PHE A 27 53.41 -36.18 -5.81
N ASN A 28 54.04 -36.31 -4.65
CA ASN A 28 55.14 -35.41 -4.28
C ASN A 28 56.28 -35.49 -5.30
N ALA A 29 56.66 -36.72 -5.70
CA ALA A 29 57.65 -36.91 -6.75
C ALA A 29 57.20 -36.29 -8.08
N TRP A 30 55.96 -36.54 -8.52
CA TRP A 30 55.42 -35.98 -9.75
C TRP A 30 55.34 -34.44 -9.73
N LEU A 31 55.00 -33.84 -8.60
CA LEU A 31 55.03 -32.39 -8.40
C LEU A 31 56.45 -31.83 -8.50
N ASP A 32 57.48 -32.57 -8.08
CA ASP A 32 58.88 -32.15 -8.18
C ASP A 32 59.40 -32.24 -9.63
N PHE A 33 58.90 -33.22 -10.38
CA PHE A 33 59.18 -33.37 -11.82
C PHE A 33 58.24 -32.56 -12.73
N LYS A 34 57.27 -31.83 -12.17
CA LYS A 34 56.25 -31.07 -12.90
C LYS A 34 55.50 -31.92 -13.93
N VAL A 35 55.12 -33.14 -13.55
CA VAL A 35 54.34 -34.03 -14.44
C VAL A 35 52.96 -33.41 -14.69
N ASP A 36 52.54 -33.37 -15.94
CA ASP A 36 51.27 -32.75 -16.32
C ASP A 36 50.09 -33.48 -15.63
N PRO A 37 49.08 -32.76 -15.09
CA PRO A 37 47.98 -33.41 -14.39
C PRO A 37 47.16 -34.40 -15.24
N ILE A 38 47.13 -34.27 -16.57
CA ILE A 38 46.50 -35.24 -17.48
C ILE A 38 47.31 -36.54 -17.48
N GLU A 39 48.63 -36.46 -17.57
CA GLU A 39 49.51 -37.62 -17.49
C GLU A 39 49.37 -38.33 -16.13
N VAL A 40 49.35 -37.55 -15.04
CA VAL A 40 49.12 -38.07 -13.70
C VAL A 40 47.77 -38.78 -13.59
N TYR A 41 46.70 -38.18 -14.11
CA TYR A 41 45.38 -38.82 -14.13
C TYR A 41 45.43 -40.19 -14.82
N HIS A 42 46.10 -40.25 -15.98
CA HIS A 42 46.28 -41.51 -16.68
C HIS A 42 47.19 -42.47 -15.91
N MET A 43 48.23 -42.03 -15.19
CA MET A 43 49.07 -42.93 -14.39
C MET A 43 48.34 -43.50 -13.17
N MET A 44 47.24 -42.88 -12.73
CA MET A 44 46.42 -43.39 -11.63
C MET A 44 45.55 -44.57 -12.07
N PRO A 45 45.12 -45.44 -11.13
CA PRO A 45 44.20 -46.54 -11.45
C PRO A 45 42.73 -46.09 -11.59
N ILE A 46 42.48 -44.83 -11.98
CA ILE A 46 41.14 -44.26 -12.21
C ILE A 46 40.59 -44.61 -13.62
N PRO A 47 41.32 -44.40 -14.74
CA PRO A 47 40.77 -44.54 -16.10
C PRO A 47 40.42 -45.99 -16.51
N ALA A 48 40.86 -46.98 -15.74
CA ALA A 48 40.57 -48.39 -16.03
C ALA A 48 39.11 -48.78 -15.71
N GLN A 49 38.37 -47.90 -15.03
CA GLN A 49 36.96 -48.10 -14.65
C GLN A 49 36.08 -47.36 -15.65
N LYS A 50 35.59 -48.07 -16.69
CA LYS A 50 34.81 -47.51 -17.82
C LYS A 50 33.53 -46.75 -17.42
N SER A 51 33.08 -46.88 -16.18
CA SER A 51 32.17 -45.93 -15.52
C SER A 51 32.56 -45.89 -14.05
N LEU A 52 32.80 -44.68 -13.52
CA LEU A 52 33.04 -44.47 -12.10
C LEU A 52 31.75 -44.65 -11.27
N ILE A 53 30.59 -44.72 -11.95
CA ILE A 53 29.27 -44.85 -11.38
C ILE A 53 28.54 -46.04 -12.02
N GLY A 54 28.95 -47.26 -11.67
CA GLY A 54 28.13 -48.44 -11.93
C GLY A 54 26.74 -48.33 -11.27
N PRO A 55 25.74 -49.14 -11.66
CA PRO A 55 24.43 -49.15 -11.03
C PRO A 55 24.57 -49.29 -9.51
N ILE A 56 24.10 -48.26 -8.80
CA ILE A 56 24.24 -48.06 -7.36
C ILE A 56 23.31 -49.05 -6.64
N GLU A 57 23.63 -50.35 -6.65
CA GLU A 57 22.85 -51.35 -5.92
C GLU A 57 23.46 -51.69 -4.56
N LYS A 58 24.74 -51.34 -4.30
CA LYS A 58 25.38 -51.52 -2.98
C LYS A 58 26.34 -50.37 -2.65
N PRO A 59 26.07 -49.57 -1.59
CA PRO A 59 26.95 -48.48 -1.15
C PRO A 59 28.34 -48.92 -0.65
N GLU A 60 28.53 -50.20 -0.38
CA GLU A 60 29.68 -50.72 0.38
C GLU A 60 30.90 -51.09 -0.49
N SER A 61 30.81 -51.07 -1.83
CA SER A 61 31.95 -51.31 -2.73
C SER A 61 32.56 -50.04 -3.33
N LEU A 62 32.14 -48.87 -2.86
CA LEU A 62 32.54 -47.53 -3.34
C LEU A 62 33.89 -47.04 -2.79
N ASP A 63 34.61 -47.85 -2.03
CA ASP A 63 35.72 -47.40 -1.15
C ASP A 63 36.99 -46.90 -1.85
N VAL A 64 37.15 -47.10 -3.15
CA VAL A 64 38.45 -46.86 -3.83
C VAL A 64 38.43 -45.74 -4.88
N PRO A 65 37.41 -45.58 -5.76
CA PRO A 65 37.50 -44.63 -6.87
C PRO A 65 37.42 -43.16 -6.45
N TYR A 66 36.54 -42.83 -5.50
CA TYR A 66 36.30 -41.45 -5.08
C TYR A 66 37.46 -40.82 -4.29
N PRO A 67 38.09 -41.52 -3.33
CA PRO A 67 39.29 -41.02 -2.67
C PRO A 67 40.45 -40.76 -3.63
N MET A 68 40.60 -41.59 -4.66
CA MET A 68 41.67 -41.42 -5.66
C MET A 68 41.46 -40.17 -6.50
N LEU A 69 40.23 -39.89 -6.94
CA LEU A 69 40.00 -38.64 -7.64
C LEU A 69 40.17 -37.42 -6.73
N GLY A 70 39.72 -37.49 -5.48
CA GLY A 70 39.97 -36.40 -4.52
C GLY A 70 41.46 -36.09 -4.39
N LEU A 71 42.28 -37.13 -4.32
CA LEU A 71 43.73 -37.02 -4.37
C LEU A 71 44.21 -36.36 -5.68
N TRP A 72 43.72 -36.80 -6.84
CA TRP A 72 44.10 -36.18 -8.11
C TRP A 72 43.74 -34.68 -8.18
N ILE A 73 42.58 -34.27 -7.66
CA ILE A 73 42.19 -32.86 -7.55
C ILE A 73 43.12 -32.10 -6.60
N ASP A 74 43.47 -32.68 -5.45
CA ASP A 74 44.51 -32.15 -4.55
C ASP A 74 45.83 -31.95 -5.31
N TYR A 75 46.27 -32.92 -6.12
CA TYR A 75 47.47 -32.81 -6.95
C TYR A 75 47.38 -31.62 -7.91
N VAL A 76 46.25 -31.45 -8.60
CA VAL A 76 46.02 -30.31 -9.51
C VAL A 76 46.16 -28.98 -8.76
N VAL A 77 45.61 -28.87 -7.56
CA VAL A 77 45.73 -27.66 -6.73
C VAL A 77 47.18 -27.38 -6.36
N GLU A 78 47.92 -28.37 -5.87
CA GLU A 78 49.34 -28.20 -5.51
C GLU A 78 50.21 -27.92 -6.74
N TYR A 79 49.90 -28.51 -7.89
CA TYR A 79 50.57 -28.27 -9.16
C TYR A 79 50.44 -26.80 -9.60
N ARG A 80 49.24 -26.22 -9.46
CA ARG A 80 48.97 -24.79 -9.68
C ARG A 80 49.68 -23.90 -8.67
N ASN A 81 49.68 -24.28 -7.38
CA ASN A 81 50.35 -23.54 -6.32
C ASN A 81 51.87 -23.42 -6.53
N LYS A 82 52.49 -24.39 -7.23
CA LYS A 82 53.89 -24.33 -7.67
C LYS A 82 54.11 -23.41 -8.90
N GLY A 83 53.09 -22.67 -9.34
CA GLY A 83 53.17 -21.72 -10.46
C GLY A 83 53.06 -22.35 -11.85
N ASN A 84 52.54 -23.59 -11.95
CA ASN A 84 52.29 -24.23 -13.24
C ASN A 84 50.85 -24.00 -13.70
N ASP A 85 50.63 -23.93 -15.02
CA ASP A 85 49.31 -23.67 -15.60
C ASP A 85 48.50 -24.96 -15.78
N PHE A 86 47.33 -25.03 -15.15
CA PHE A 86 46.32 -26.06 -15.43
C PHE A 86 44.94 -25.55 -15.01
N SER A 87 44.11 -25.05 -15.93
CA SER A 87 42.83 -24.44 -15.59
C SER A 87 41.77 -25.44 -15.11
N ASP A 88 40.71 -24.96 -14.46
CA ASP A 88 39.57 -25.84 -14.12
C ASP A 88 38.83 -26.32 -15.37
N ASP A 89 38.90 -25.57 -16.48
CA ASP A 89 38.31 -26.00 -17.74
C ASP A 89 39.06 -27.20 -18.29
N GLN A 90 40.39 -27.26 -18.09
CA GLN A 90 41.18 -28.45 -18.40
C GLN A 90 40.81 -29.64 -17.50
N VAL A 91 40.54 -29.42 -16.21
CA VAL A 91 40.02 -30.46 -15.31
C VAL A 91 38.70 -31.04 -15.84
N ILE A 92 37.72 -30.18 -16.13
CA ILE A 92 36.40 -30.61 -16.62
C ILE A 92 36.53 -31.27 -18.00
N ASN A 93 37.31 -30.70 -18.92
CA ASN A 93 37.52 -31.26 -20.26
C ASN A 93 38.11 -32.65 -20.22
N MET A 94 39.09 -32.86 -19.36
CA MET A 94 39.70 -34.17 -19.21
C MET A 94 38.67 -35.18 -18.69
N LEU A 95 37.92 -34.86 -17.63
CA LEU A 95 36.93 -35.80 -17.08
C LEU A 95 35.77 -36.08 -18.04
N VAL A 96 35.28 -35.08 -18.79
CA VAL A 96 34.28 -35.26 -19.85
C VAL A 96 34.86 -36.09 -21.01
N GLY A 97 36.12 -35.83 -21.41
CA GLY A 97 36.82 -36.55 -22.47
C GLY A 97 37.03 -38.04 -22.15
N GLU A 98 37.13 -38.38 -20.87
CA GLU A 98 37.19 -39.76 -20.36
C GLU A 98 35.80 -40.44 -20.29
N GLY A 99 34.78 -39.82 -20.87
CA GLY A 99 33.44 -40.39 -21.02
C GLY A 99 32.53 -40.23 -19.80
N GLN A 100 32.89 -39.40 -18.82
CA GLN A 100 31.99 -39.09 -17.70
C GLN A 100 30.90 -38.13 -18.17
N SER A 101 29.65 -38.47 -17.89
CA SER A 101 28.51 -37.58 -18.09
C SER A 101 28.51 -36.44 -17.07
N GLU A 102 27.88 -35.32 -17.39
CA GLU A 102 27.77 -34.18 -16.47
C GLU A 102 27.10 -34.58 -15.14
N VAL A 103 26.14 -35.49 -15.17
CA VAL A 103 25.47 -36.04 -13.98
C VAL A 103 26.44 -36.82 -13.08
N GLU A 104 27.32 -37.62 -13.70
CA GLU A 104 28.37 -38.33 -12.97
C GLU A 104 29.35 -37.33 -12.35
N LEU A 105 29.76 -36.31 -13.10
CA LEU A 105 30.67 -35.26 -12.61
C LEU A 105 30.10 -34.47 -11.43
N VAL A 106 28.80 -34.17 -11.43
CA VAL A 106 28.12 -33.55 -10.28
C VAL A 106 28.29 -34.41 -9.02
N SER A 107 28.01 -35.70 -9.13
CA SER A 107 28.13 -36.65 -8.02
C SER A 107 29.58 -36.79 -7.57
N LEU A 108 30.49 -36.78 -8.54
CA LEU A 108 31.93 -36.91 -8.37
C LEU A 108 32.52 -35.72 -7.60
N PHE A 109 32.18 -34.49 -7.97
CA PHE A 109 32.61 -33.28 -7.26
C PHE A 109 31.95 -33.10 -5.89
N ASN A 110 30.80 -33.72 -5.67
CA ASN A 110 30.16 -33.69 -4.35
C ASN A 110 30.94 -34.48 -3.28
N TRP A 111 31.75 -35.46 -3.66
CA TRP A 111 32.58 -36.23 -2.73
C TRP A 111 33.71 -35.40 -2.09
N PRO A 112 34.63 -34.76 -2.85
CA PRO A 112 35.71 -33.97 -2.26
C PRO A 112 35.20 -32.79 -1.43
N ARG A 113 34.00 -32.27 -1.72
CA ARG A 113 33.34 -31.21 -0.93
C ARG A 113 33.17 -31.58 0.56
N ARG A 114 33.10 -32.87 0.91
CA ARG A 114 33.02 -33.34 2.30
C ARG A 114 34.29 -33.03 3.10
N SER A 115 35.41 -32.79 2.44
CA SER A 115 36.66 -32.34 3.07
C SER A 115 36.71 -30.81 3.11
N PRO A 116 36.86 -30.19 4.30
CA PRO A 116 36.99 -28.73 4.41
C PRO A 116 38.08 -28.13 3.52
N LYS A 117 39.21 -28.84 3.32
CA LYS A 117 40.32 -28.39 2.46
C LYS A 117 39.90 -28.27 0.99
N MET A 118 38.98 -29.11 0.53
CA MET A 118 38.60 -29.26 -0.88
C MET A 118 37.23 -28.66 -1.22
N LYS A 119 36.51 -28.12 -0.23
CA LYS A 119 35.17 -27.54 -0.40
C LYS A 119 35.17 -26.46 -1.49
N GLU A 120 36.04 -25.45 -1.37
CA GLU A 120 36.08 -24.33 -2.33
C GLU A 120 36.41 -24.79 -3.75
N THR A 121 37.36 -25.71 -3.90
CA THR A 121 37.71 -26.30 -5.21
C THR A 121 36.55 -27.08 -5.81
N ALA A 122 35.88 -27.91 -5.02
CA ALA A 122 34.71 -28.67 -5.47
C ALA A 122 33.56 -27.75 -5.90
N ASP A 123 33.30 -26.70 -5.11
CA ASP A 123 32.27 -25.70 -5.38
C ASP A 123 32.58 -24.93 -6.68
N LEU A 124 33.84 -24.56 -6.91
CA LEU A 124 34.28 -23.93 -8.15
C LEU A 124 34.15 -24.86 -9.37
N LEU A 125 34.48 -26.14 -9.23
CA LEU A 125 34.35 -27.13 -10.30
C LEU A 125 32.88 -27.40 -10.66
N GLN A 126 32.01 -27.54 -9.67
CA GLN A 126 30.56 -27.68 -9.88
C GLN A 126 29.97 -26.46 -10.60
N LYS A 127 30.39 -25.27 -10.18
CA LYS A 127 29.99 -24.01 -10.79
C LYS A 127 30.43 -23.90 -12.25
N LYS A 128 31.69 -24.24 -12.55
CA LYS A 128 32.20 -24.25 -13.92
C LYS A 128 31.55 -25.34 -14.77
N LEU A 129 31.26 -26.50 -14.20
CA LEU A 129 30.50 -27.54 -14.90
C LEU A 129 29.12 -27.02 -15.32
N ALA A 130 28.40 -26.35 -14.42
CA ALA A 130 27.11 -25.76 -14.74
C ALA A 130 27.20 -24.65 -15.80
N LEU A 131 28.21 -23.78 -15.76
CA LEU A 131 28.46 -22.74 -16.76
C LEU A 131 28.76 -23.30 -18.16
N ARG A 132 29.40 -24.47 -18.22
CA ARG A 132 29.83 -25.09 -19.48
C ARG A 132 28.81 -26.04 -20.09
N SER A 133 27.82 -26.45 -19.31
CA SER A 133 26.81 -27.41 -19.72
C SER A 133 26.06 -26.91 -20.96
N SER A 134 25.79 -27.82 -21.90
CA SER A 134 24.90 -27.53 -23.03
C SER A 134 23.42 -27.45 -22.61
N ALA A 135 23.08 -27.98 -21.43
CA ALA A 135 21.76 -27.90 -20.82
C ALA A 135 21.86 -27.46 -19.35
N PRO A 136 22.23 -26.20 -19.09
CA PRO A 136 22.53 -25.72 -17.74
C PRO A 136 21.42 -25.97 -16.70
N SER A 137 20.15 -25.91 -17.10
CA SER A 137 19.02 -26.16 -16.21
C SER A 137 18.93 -27.63 -15.75
N ILE A 138 19.25 -28.59 -16.62
CA ILE A 138 19.31 -30.02 -16.30
C ILE A 138 20.46 -30.27 -15.32
N THR A 139 21.64 -29.73 -15.61
CA THR A 139 22.82 -29.89 -14.75
C THR A 139 22.65 -29.22 -13.40
N CYS A 140 22.00 -28.06 -13.33
CA CYS A 140 21.59 -27.44 -12.07
C CYS A 140 20.59 -28.30 -11.30
N GLY A 141 19.65 -28.97 -11.97
CA GLY A 141 18.73 -29.93 -11.33
C GLY A 141 19.48 -31.07 -10.64
N HIS A 142 20.48 -31.66 -11.30
CA HIS A 142 21.32 -32.69 -10.70
C HIS A 142 22.20 -32.16 -9.56
N LEU A 143 22.73 -30.95 -9.70
CA LEU A 143 23.47 -30.27 -8.62
C LEU A 143 22.60 -30.10 -7.38
N ILE A 144 21.35 -29.68 -7.54
CA ILE A 144 20.38 -29.54 -6.45
C ILE A 144 20.14 -30.86 -5.72
N ASP A 145 20.00 -31.97 -6.44
CA ASP A 145 19.85 -33.29 -5.83
C ASP A 145 21.10 -33.72 -5.05
N ALA A 146 22.29 -33.38 -5.56
CA ALA A 146 23.55 -33.65 -4.87
C ALA A 146 23.72 -32.75 -3.62
N TRP A 147 23.42 -31.46 -3.73
CA TRP A 147 23.48 -30.47 -2.66
C TRP A 147 22.53 -30.82 -1.51
N LYS A 148 21.33 -31.28 -1.85
CA LYS A 148 20.38 -31.83 -0.88
C LYS A 148 21.00 -32.96 -0.06
N LYS A 149 21.61 -33.95 -0.73
CA LYS A 149 22.23 -35.11 -0.07
C LYS A 149 23.39 -34.71 0.86
N SER A 150 24.03 -33.57 0.58
CA SER A 150 25.17 -33.05 1.34
C SER A 150 24.80 -31.91 2.29
N ALA A 151 23.51 -31.62 2.49
CA ALA A 151 23.01 -30.55 3.36
C ALA A 151 23.68 -29.19 3.12
N VAL A 152 23.85 -28.83 1.84
CA VAL A 152 24.47 -27.56 1.45
C VAL A 152 23.59 -26.38 1.89
N SER A 153 24.21 -25.31 2.42
CA SER A 153 23.46 -24.10 2.79
C SER A 153 22.89 -23.41 1.55
N LEU A 154 21.85 -22.59 1.73
CA LEU A 154 21.23 -21.84 0.63
C LEU A 154 22.23 -20.86 -0.01
N GLU A 155 23.04 -20.22 0.83
CA GLU A 155 24.07 -19.25 0.46
C GLU A 155 25.14 -19.92 -0.40
N ASP A 156 25.66 -21.06 0.05
CA ASP A 156 26.66 -21.83 -0.71
C ASP A 156 26.07 -22.31 -2.04
N ALA A 157 24.82 -22.81 -2.03
CA ALA A 157 24.12 -23.22 -3.24
C ALA A 157 24.01 -22.06 -4.24
N TYR A 158 23.66 -20.86 -3.77
CA TYR A 158 23.60 -19.67 -4.61
C TYR A 158 24.95 -19.35 -5.26
N HIS A 159 26.03 -19.31 -4.46
CA HIS A 159 27.36 -18.94 -4.95
C HIS A 159 27.98 -19.98 -5.90
N MET A 160 27.52 -21.24 -5.85
CA MET A 160 27.88 -22.25 -6.82
C MET A 160 27.07 -22.19 -8.11
N MET A 161 25.95 -21.49 -8.13
CA MET A 161 25.16 -21.38 -9.34
C MET A 161 25.83 -20.42 -10.33
N PRO A 162 25.76 -20.70 -11.64
CA PRO A 162 26.27 -19.82 -12.69
C PRO A 162 25.83 -18.35 -12.55
N ILE A 163 24.55 -18.16 -12.21
CA ILE A 163 23.89 -16.86 -12.02
C ILE A 163 24.63 -15.92 -11.06
N SER A 164 25.34 -16.44 -10.04
CA SER A 164 26.09 -15.63 -9.08
C SER A 164 27.32 -14.94 -9.70
N SER A 165 27.80 -15.40 -10.86
CA SER A 165 29.01 -14.86 -11.51
C SER A 165 28.71 -13.99 -12.72
N GLU A 166 27.50 -14.10 -13.25
CA GLU A 166 27.03 -13.23 -14.30
C GLU A 166 26.92 -11.80 -13.73
N LYS A 167 27.96 -11.00 -14.02
CA LYS A 167 27.93 -9.54 -13.84
C LYS A 167 27.09 -8.86 -14.90
N SER A 168 26.74 -9.57 -15.98
CA SER A 168 25.82 -9.11 -17.01
C SER A 168 24.42 -9.00 -16.43
N SER A 169 23.73 -7.92 -16.80
CA SER A 169 22.36 -7.68 -16.38
C SER A 169 21.44 -8.82 -16.81
N TRP A 170 20.53 -9.24 -15.92
CA TRP A 170 19.49 -10.22 -16.26
C TRP A 170 18.48 -9.69 -17.31
N VAL A 171 18.55 -8.39 -17.65
CA VAL A 171 17.57 -7.65 -18.46
C VAL A 171 17.79 -7.78 -19.99
N ALA A 172 18.84 -8.48 -20.44
CA ALA A 172 19.30 -8.38 -21.84
C ALA A 172 18.46 -9.10 -22.93
N ALA A 173 17.20 -9.47 -22.70
CA ALA A 173 16.34 -10.04 -23.73
C ALA A 173 14.97 -9.32 -23.75
N GLU A 174 14.92 -8.18 -24.44
CA GLU A 174 13.64 -7.52 -24.80
C GLU A 174 12.81 -8.36 -25.79
N GLU A 175 13.36 -9.44 -26.33
CA GLU A 175 12.59 -10.41 -27.13
C GLU A 175 11.80 -11.36 -26.22
N GLU A 176 10.48 -11.10 -26.13
CA GLU A 176 9.47 -11.84 -25.35
C GLU A 176 9.47 -13.37 -25.52
N SER A 177 10.23 -13.94 -26.45
CA SER A 177 10.20 -15.36 -26.80
C SER A 177 11.16 -16.25 -26.00
N SER A 178 12.19 -15.70 -25.35
CA SER A 178 13.15 -16.51 -24.59
C SER A 178 13.21 -16.08 -23.13
N THR A 179 12.76 -16.97 -22.24
CA THR A 179 13.02 -16.79 -20.80
C THR A 179 14.53 -16.86 -20.59
N PRO A 180 15.16 -15.86 -19.95
CA PRO A 180 16.58 -15.91 -19.65
C PRO A 180 16.93 -17.20 -18.88
N ALA A 181 17.97 -17.92 -19.30
CA ALA A 181 18.41 -19.13 -18.59
C ALA A 181 18.67 -18.86 -17.09
N SER A 182 19.12 -17.65 -16.76
CA SER A 182 19.35 -17.17 -15.41
C SER A 182 18.06 -17.17 -14.55
N TYR A 183 16.88 -16.90 -15.12
CA TYR A 183 15.60 -16.96 -14.39
C TYR A 183 15.20 -18.38 -14.03
N GLN A 184 15.40 -19.33 -14.95
CA GLN A 184 15.13 -20.75 -14.67
C GLN A 184 16.06 -21.29 -13.59
N MET A 185 17.34 -20.89 -13.63
CA MET A 185 18.29 -21.22 -12.58
C MET A 185 17.86 -20.62 -11.24
N LEU A 186 17.54 -19.34 -11.16
CA LEU A 186 17.06 -18.72 -9.92
C LEU A 186 15.81 -19.43 -9.37
N GLU A 187 14.85 -19.79 -10.24
CA GLU A 187 13.66 -20.56 -9.87
C GLU A 187 14.06 -21.90 -9.22
N LEU A 188 15.00 -22.64 -9.83
CA LEU A 188 15.53 -23.90 -9.29
C LEU A 188 16.21 -23.72 -7.92
N TRP A 189 16.97 -22.64 -7.72
CA TRP A 189 17.60 -22.36 -6.43
C TRP A 189 16.60 -21.93 -5.34
N ILE A 190 15.57 -21.15 -5.69
CA ILE A 190 14.48 -20.85 -4.76
C ILE A 190 13.73 -22.14 -4.39
N ASP A 191 13.45 -23.00 -5.38
CA ASP A 191 12.86 -24.31 -5.17
C ASP A 191 13.69 -25.19 -4.22
N TYR A 192 15.01 -25.15 -4.35
CA TYR A 192 15.94 -25.83 -3.45
C TYR A 192 15.74 -25.37 -2.00
N GLY A 193 15.71 -24.05 -1.78
CA GLY A 193 15.51 -23.51 -0.43
C GLY A 193 14.16 -23.90 0.19
N TYR A 194 13.09 -23.84 -0.60
CA TYR A 194 11.75 -24.20 -0.15
C TYR A 194 11.58 -25.68 0.18
N LYS A 195 12.13 -26.56 -0.66
CA LYS A 195 11.99 -28.02 -0.50
C LYS A 195 12.89 -28.55 0.61
N TYR A 196 13.98 -27.86 0.92
CA TYR A 196 14.99 -28.36 1.85
C TYR A 196 15.36 -27.33 2.92
N PRO A 197 14.47 -27.14 3.92
CA PRO A 197 14.78 -26.32 5.06
C PRO A 197 16.03 -26.85 5.79
N SER A 198 17.18 -26.22 5.57
CA SER A 198 18.30 -26.26 6.52
C SER A 198 17.76 -26.01 7.94
N ALA A 199 18.41 -26.58 8.96
CA ALA A 199 18.01 -26.51 10.37
C ALA A 199 17.95 -25.08 11.00
N SER A 200 18.07 -24.02 10.19
CA SER A 200 17.96 -22.63 10.64
C SER A 200 16.50 -22.26 10.94
N PRO A 201 16.24 -21.59 12.07
CA PRO A 201 14.89 -21.16 12.48
C PRO A 201 14.34 -19.96 11.68
N SER A 202 15.13 -19.32 10.81
CA SER A 202 14.68 -18.15 10.03
C SER A 202 13.73 -18.57 8.90
N PRO A 203 12.66 -17.80 8.61
CA PRO A 203 11.84 -18.00 7.42
C PRO A 203 12.70 -17.96 6.15
N TRP A 204 12.46 -18.88 5.22
CA TRP A 204 13.26 -19.02 4.00
C TRP A 204 13.24 -17.79 3.11
N ASP A 205 12.10 -17.11 3.02
CA ASP A 205 11.95 -15.92 2.20
C ASP A 205 12.86 -14.78 2.63
N ASP A 206 13.06 -14.62 3.94
CA ASP A 206 13.99 -13.62 4.46
C ASP A 206 15.42 -13.93 3.99
N ARG A 207 15.83 -15.20 4.03
CA ARG A 207 17.18 -15.61 3.59
C ARG A 207 17.39 -15.48 2.10
N VAL A 208 16.39 -15.84 1.28
CA VAL A 208 16.46 -15.67 -0.18
C VAL A 208 16.74 -14.19 -0.51
N ILE A 209 15.99 -13.27 0.10
CA ILE A 209 16.18 -11.84 -0.11
C ILE A 209 17.53 -11.36 0.44
N GLU A 210 17.93 -11.82 1.62
CA GLU A 210 19.24 -11.46 2.20
C GLU A 210 20.41 -11.90 1.31
N VAL A 211 20.36 -13.10 0.72
CA VAL A 211 21.40 -13.57 -0.22
C VAL A 211 21.45 -12.72 -1.48
N LEU A 212 20.30 -12.46 -2.09
CA LEU A 212 20.23 -11.69 -3.34
C LEU A 212 20.68 -10.23 -3.14
N LEU A 213 20.32 -9.61 -2.01
CA LEU A 213 20.78 -8.25 -1.67
C LEU A 213 22.26 -8.22 -1.26
N ALA A 214 22.77 -9.25 -0.57
CA ALA A 214 24.18 -9.36 -0.21
C ALA A 214 25.09 -9.51 -1.44
N ASP A 215 24.61 -10.17 -2.49
CA ASP A 215 25.27 -10.23 -3.81
C ASP A 215 25.20 -8.91 -4.59
N LYS A 216 24.59 -7.86 -4.01
CA LYS A 216 24.41 -6.53 -4.59
C LYS A 216 23.67 -6.56 -5.92
N ARG A 217 22.71 -7.48 -6.07
CA ARG A 217 21.86 -7.52 -7.26
C ARG A 217 21.03 -6.23 -7.37
N PRO A 218 20.92 -5.63 -8.56
CA PRO A 218 20.07 -4.46 -8.75
C PRO A 218 18.62 -4.80 -8.39
N GLU A 219 18.00 -3.95 -7.57
CA GLU A 219 16.61 -4.18 -7.12
C GLU A 219 15.63 -4.28 -8.30
N GLU A 220 15.87 -3.55 -9.39
CA GLU A 220 15.06 -3.63 -10.60
C GLU A 220 15.07 -5.03 -11.22
N GLU A 221 16.22 -5.71 -11.24
CA GLU A 221 16.33 -7.09 -11.72
C GLU A 221 15.55 -8.06 -10.83
N LEU A 222 15.63 -7.86 -9.51
CA LEU A 222 14.89 -8.68 -8.55
C LEU A 222 13.38 -8.49 -8.68
N VAL A 223 12.92 -7.25 -8.85
CA VAL A 223 11.50 -6.95 -9.08
C VAL A 223 11.00 -7.59 -10.37
N ASN A 224 11.75 -7.45 -11.47
CA ASN A 224 11.40 -8.08 -12.75
C ASN A 224 11.38 -9.60 -12.65
N PHE A 225 12.37 -10.19 -12.00
CA PHE A 225 12.45 -11.63 -11.80
C PHE A 225 11.29 -12.15 -10.95
N PHE A 226 10.97 -11.51 -9.81
CA PHE A 226 9.86 -11.98 -8.99
C PHE A 226 8.50 -11.77 -9.64
N ASN A 227 8.32 -10.72 -10.44
CA ASN A 227 7.11 -10.55 -11.24
C ASN A 227 7.02 -11.61 -12.37
N TRP A 228 8.13 -11.95 -13.02
CA TRP A 228 8.16 -13.09 -13.95
C TRP A 228 7.81 -14.40 -13.23
N LEU A 229 8.37 -14.61 -12.05
CA LEU A 229 8.07 -15.78 -11.21
C LEU A 229 6.57 -15.82 -10.91
N ARG A 230 5.94 -14.70 -10.52
CA ARG A 230 4.50 -14.62 -10.23
C ARG A 230 3.61 -15.13 -11.38
N GLY A 231 4.04 -14.97 -12.64
CA GLY A 231 3.33 -15.48 -13.82
C GLY A 231 3.45 -17.00 -14.04
N ARG A 232 4.29 -17.70 -13.28
CA ARG A 232 4.51 -19.15 -13.40
C ARG A 232 3.44 -19.93 -12.63
N PRO A 233 2.97 -21.08 -13.14
CA PRO A 233 1.97 -21.91 -12.46
C PRO A 233 2.39 -22.26 -11.02
N ASN A 234 1.48 -22.12 -10.06
CA ASN A 234 1.67 -22.47 -8.64
C ASN A 234 2.78 -21.70 -7.90
N THR A 235 3.21 -20.54 -8.40
CA THR A 235 4.27 -19.75 -7.75
C THR A 235 3.83 -18.33 -7.36
N LYS A 236 2.60 -17.93 -7.67
CA LYS A 236 2.03 -16.60 -7.35
C LYS A 236 2.27 -16.20 -5.89
N GLU A 237 1.74 -16.99 -4.95
CA GLU A 237 1.83 -16.67 -3.51
C GLU A 237 3.28 -16.53 -3.02
N ARG A 238 4.17 -17.40 -3.52
CA ARG A 238 5.61 -17.35 -3.23
C ARG A 238 6.25 -16.07 -3.77
N ALA A 239 5.99 -15.75 -5.04
CA ALA A 239 6.50 -14.55 -5.66
C ALA A 239 6.00 -13.29 -4.93
N ASP A 240 4.75 -13.29 -4.47
CA ASP A 240 4.15 -12.20 -3.71
C ASP A 240 4.84 -12.01 -2.37
N LEU A 241 5.13 -13.12 -1.68
CA LEU A 241 5.87 -13.11 -0.43
C LEU A 241 7.31 -12.62 -0.62
N LEU A 242 8.00 -13.04 -1.67
CA LEU A 242 9.36 -12.58 -1.98
C LEU A 242 9.40 -11.09 -2.31
N GLN A 243 8.47 -10.60 -3.14
CA GLN A 243 8.30 -9.18 -3.42
C GLN A 243 8.01 -8.37 -2.17
N LYS A 244 7.13 -8.88 -1.32
CA LYS A 244 6.82 -8.31 -0.01
C LYS A 244 8.05 -8.18 0.88
N LYS A 245 8.88 -9.22 0.93
CA LYS A 245 10.13 -9.25 1.69
C LYS A 245 11.19 -8.33 1.08
N LEU A 246 11.30 -8.26 -0.24
CA LEU A 246 12.19 -7.35 -0.94
C LEU A 246 11.88 -5.89 -0.58
N ALA A 247 10.61 -5.49 -0.65
CA ALA A 247 10.18 -4.14 -0.27
C ALA A 247 10.48 -3.80 1.20
N LEU A 248 10.45 -4.80 2.10
CA LEU A 248 10.76 -4.61 3.53
C LEU A 248 12.26 -4.53 3.84
N ARG A 249 13.09 -5.28 3.12
CA ARG A 249 14.53 -5.43 3.41
C ARG A 249 15.43 -4.54 2.56
N SER A 250 14.87 -3.95 1.50
CA SER A 250 15.56 -2.97 0.67
C SER A 250 16.16 -1.83 1.49
N MET A 251 17.32 -1.34 1.06
CA MET A 251 17.95 -0.12 1.62
C MET A 251 17.18 1.14 1.22
N THR A 252 16.41 1.08 0.13
CA THR A 252 15.56 2.16 -0.36
C THR A 252 14.12 1.70 -0.60
N PRO A 253 13.34 1.36 0.46
CA PRO A 253 12.03 0.71 0.33
C PRO A 253 11.05 1.44 -0.60
N LEU A 254 11.00 2.77 -0.54
CA LEU A 254 10.09 3.56 -1.39
C LEU A 254 10.49 3.50 -2.88
N LYS A 255 11.79 3.52 -3.17
CA LYS A 255 12.30 3.39 -4.55
C LYS A 255 12.01 1.99 -5.09
N THR A 256 12.21 0.94 -4.28
CA THR A 256 11.86 -0.43 -4.64
C THR A 256 10.37 -0.57 -4.93
N LEU A 257 9.50 0.03 -4.11
CA LEU A 257 8.06 0.03 -4.34
C LEU A 257 7.69 0.73 -5.65
N GLN A 258 8.32 1.87 -5.98
CA GLN A 258 8.12 2.55 -7.26
C GLN A 258 8.51 1.66 -8.45
N LEU A 259 9.63 0.93 -8.35
CA LEU A 259 10.03 -0.07 -9.36
C LEU A 259 8.98 -1.18 -9.48
N MET A 260 8.50 -1.71 -8.34
CA MET A 260 7.45 -2.73 -8.28
C MET A 260 6.17 -2.25 -8.94
N PHE A 261 5.69 -1.04 -8.64
CA PHE A 261 4.51 -0.45 -9.26
C PHE A 261 4.66 -0.29 -10.78
N GLY A 262 5.83 0.13 -11.26
CA GLY A 262 6.11 0.22 -12.69
C GLY A 262 6.01 -1.15 -13.40
N VAL A 263 6.52 -2.20 -12.78
CA VAL A 263 6.45 -3.58 -13.31
C VAL A 263 5.05 -4.16 -13.21
N TRP A 264 4.39 -4.00 -12.07
CA TRP A 264 3.01 -4.45 -11.80
C TRP A 264 2.01 -3.85 -12.77
N ARG A 265 2.17 -2.58 -13.13
CA ARG A 265 1.33 -1.91 -14.13
C ARG A 265 1.45 -2.56 -15.49
N LYS A 266 2.68 -2.85 -15.94
CA LYS A 266 2.92 -3.54 -17.22
C LYS A 266 2.33 -4.95 -17.23
N SER A 267 2.27 -5.59 -16.07
CA SER A 267 1.72 -6.95 -15.92
C SER A 267 0.26 -7.01 -15.45
N ASN A 268 -0.44 -5.87 -15.38
CA ASN A 268 -1.83 -5.77 -14.91
C ASN A 268 -2.09 -6.48 -13.57
N VAL A 269 -1.19 -6.29 -12.61
CA VAL A 269 -1.35 -6.85 -11.26
C VAL A 269 -2.52 -6.18 -10.56
N ASP A 270 -3.44 -6.98 -10.04
CA ASP A 270 -4.60 -6.49 -9.29
C ASP A 270 -4.18 -5.61 -8.10
N PHE A 271 -4.92 -4.53 -7.85
CA PHE A 271 -4.54 -3.57 -6.81
C PHE A 271 -4.70 -4.10 -5.38
N GLU A 272 -5.61 -5.06 -5.14
CA GLU A 272 -5.73 -5.74 -3.85
C GLU A 272 -4.51 -6.63 -3.59
N ASP A 273 -4.07 -7.36 -4.62
CA ASP A 273 -2.82 -8.14 -4.54
C ASP A 273 -1.63 -7.21 -4.27
N ALA A 274 -1.53 -6.08 -4.99
CA ALA A 274 -0.51 -5.06 -4.75
C ALA A 274 -0.56 -4.53 -3.30
N TYR A 275 -1.75 -4.26 -2.76
CA TYR A 275 -1.94 -3.83 -1.37
C TYR A 275 -1.38 -4.84 -0.37
N HIS A 276 -1.59 -6.13 -0.62
CA HIS A 276 -1.08 -7.20 0.25
C HIS A 276 0.45 -7.37 0.17
N MET A 277 1.06 -7.05 -0.99
CA MET A 277 2.50 -7.13 -1.20
C MET A 277 3.29 -5.97 -0.60
N ILE A 278 2.75 -4.76 -0.50
CA ILE A 278 3.49 -3.58 0.01
C ILE A 278 3.67 -3.55 1.55
N SER A 279 3.33 -4.64 2.25
CA SER A 279 3.55 -4.85 3.69
C SER A 279 2.97 -3.78 4.61
N ILE A 280 1.85 -3.17 4.23
CA ILE A 280 1.18 -2.19 5.09
C ILE A 280 0.46 -2.89 6.26
N SER A 281 -0.03 -4.11 6.03
CA SER A 281 -0.90 -4.87 6.95
C SER A 281 -0.19 -5.71 8.02
N ALA A 282 1.13 -5.90 7.92
CA ALA A 282 1.88 -6.81 8.79
C ALA A 282 2.40 -6.15 10.07
N GLU A 283 2.40 -4.82 10.14
CA GLU A 283 2.78 -4.12 11.35
C GLU A 283 1.58 -4.10 12.31
N LYS A 284 1.77 -4.56 13.55
CA LYS A 284 0.71 -4.71 14.58
C LYS A 284 -0.25 -3.50 14.61
N SER A 285 -1.52 -3.80 14.91
CA SER A 285 -2.60 -2.81 14.96
C SER A 285 -2.16 -1.58 15.77
N PHE A 286 -2.47 -0.40 15.24
CA PHE A 286 -2.00 0.88 15.74
C PHE A 286 -2.37 1.17 17.20
N ARG A 287 -3.36 0.48 17.80
CA ARG A 287 -3.68 0.61 19.23
C ARG A 287 -2.46 0.39 20.15
N ASP A 288 -1.46 -0.38 19.71
CA ASP A 288 -0.21 -0.59 20.44
C ASP A 288 0.87 0.49 20.15
N VAL A 289 0.69 1.31 19.10
CA VAL A 289 1.71 2.22 18.51
C VAL A 289 1.35 3.71 18.63
N VAL A 290 0.16 4.06 19.12
CA VAL A 290 -0.29 5.47 19.37
C VAL A 290 0.74 6.29 20.18
N ALA A 291 1.67 5.66 20.90
CA ALA A 291 2.72 6.33 21.67
C ALA A 291 3.94 6.81 20.85
N THR A 292 4.18 6.36 19.62
CA THR A 292 5.37 6.81 18.85
C THR A 292 4.98 7.32 17.47
N THR A 293 4.96 8.64 17.33
CA THR A 293 4.77 9.42 16.10
C THR A 293 5.78 9.09 14.96
N SER A 294 6.78 8.24 15.20
CA SER A 294 7.91 8.01 14.31
C SER A 294 7.65 7.08 13.12
N SER A 295 6.70 6.13 13.18
CA SER A 295 6.46 5.17 12.09
C SER A 295 5.42 5.64 11.05
N TRP A 296 4.61 6.63 11.41
CA TRP A 296 3.53 7.14 10.56
C TRP A 296 3.99 7.69 9.20
N PRO A 297 5.09 8.46 9.10
CA PRO A 297 5.56 8.96 7.81
C PRO A 297 5.85 7.84 6.80
N ALA A 298 6.47 6.75 7.25
CA ALA A 298 6.81 5.63 6.37
C ALA A 298 5.56 4.88 5.87
N ARG A 299 4.58 4.62 6.74
CA ARG A 299 3.30 4.00 6.33
C ARG A 299 2.51 4.89 5.38
N PHE A 300 2.46 6.19 5.68
CA PHE A 300 1.79 7.18 4.84
C PHE A 300 2.36 7.17 3.42
N SER A 301 3.70 7.23 3.27
CA SER A 301 4.34 7.22 1.96
C SER A 301 4.06 5.93 1.18
N LYS A 302 4.04 4.76 1.84
CA LYS A 302 3.70 3.49 1.16
C LYS A 302 2.26 3.45 0.68
N LEU A 303 1.31 3.87 1.52
CA LEU A 303 -0.12 3.95 1.17
C LEU A 303 -0.36 4.96 0.05
N GLN A 304 0.29 6.12 0.10
CA GLN A 304 0.20 7.15 -0.93
C GLN A 304 0.66 6.59 -2.29
N LEU A 305 1.85 5.98 -2.35
CA LEU A 305 2.36 5.40 -3.60
C LEU A 305 1.46 4.28 -4.13
N TRP A 306 0.81 3.51 -3.25
CA TRP A 306 -0.15 2.51 -3.67
C TRP A 306 -1.44 3.12 -4.24
N ILE A 307 -1.97 4.17 -3.61
CA ILE A 307 -3.10 4.91 -4.16
C ILE A 307 -2.74 5.47 -5.53
N GLU A 308 -1.57 6.11 -5.68
CA GLU A 308 -1.04 6.54 -6.98
C GLU A 308 -1.03 5.39 -7.99
N TYR A 309 -0.52 4.23 -7.60
CA TYR A 309 -0.54 3.03 -8.44
C TYR A 309 -1.95 2.62 -8.87
N VAL A 310 -2.94 2.60 -7.96
CA VAL A 310 -4.32 2.21 -8.31
C VAL A 310 -4.93 3.21 -9.31
N PHE A 311 -4.76 4.51 -9.05
CA PHE A 311 -5.32 5.56 -9.88
C PHE A 311 -4.62 5.69 -11.25
N GLU A 312 -3.32 5.39 -11.34
CA GLU A 312 -2.59 5.35 -12.61
C GLU A 312 -2.87 4.08 -13.43
N SER A 313 -3.18 2.96 -12.76
CA SER A 313 -3.43 1.67 -13.42
C SER A 313 -4.88 1.51 -13.88
N GLY A 314 -5.82 2.26 -13.30
CA GLY A 314 -7.22 2.28 -13.68
C GLY A 314 -7.59 3.45 -14.58
N ASN A 315 -8.43 3.22 -15.58
CA ASN A 315 -9.22 4.30 -16.18
C ASN A 315 -10.17 4.79 -15.07
N LEU A 316 -10.11 6.08 -14.69
CA LEU A 316 -10.74 6.75 -13.55
C LEU A 316 -12.28 6.58 -13.42
N ASN A 317 -12.79 5.36 -13.34
CA ASN A 317 -14.19 5.09 -13.06
C ASN A 317 -14.41 5.13 -11.54
N THR A 318 -15.57 5.65 -11.15
CA THR A 318 -16.01 5.88 -9.75
C THR A 318 -15.94 4.64 -8.86
N ASP A 319 -15.91 3.44 -9.45
CA ASP A 319 -15.93 2.19 -8.71
C ASP A 319 -14.65 1.92 -7.91
N TYR A 320 -13.48 2.39 -8.37
CA TYR A 320 -12.22 2.15 -7.64
C TYR A 320 -12.16 2.88 -6.31
N GLY A 321 -12.66 4.12 -6.23
CA GLY A 321 -12.71 4.87 -4.97
C GLY A 321 -13.49 4.09 -3.90
N ARG A 322 -14.61 3.49 -4.30
CA ARG A 322 -15.43 2.65 -3.42
C ARG A 322 -14.68 1.40 -2.97
N VAL A 323 -14.05 0.66 -3.88
CA VAL A 323 -13.34 -0.57 -3.52
C VAL A 323 -12.14 -0.28 -2.62
N ILE A 324 -11.37 0.78 -2.89
CA ILE A 324 -10.27 1.22 -2.03
C ILE A 324 -10.79 1.58 -0.63
N ALA A 325 -11.86 2.38 -0.54
CA ALA A 325 -12.41 2.78 0.76
C ALA A 325 -12.93 1.57 1.55
N VAL A 326 -13.56 0.59 0.89
CA VAL A 326 -13.99 -0.67 1.50
C VAL A 326 -12.79 -1.47 2.01
N LEU A 327 -11.80 -1.69 1.14
CA LEU A 327 -10.59 -2.45 1.48
C LEU A 327 -9.86 -1.83 2.68
N LEU A 328 -9.73 -0.51 2.70
CA LEU A 328 -9.09 0.20 3.79
C LEU A 328 -9.93 0.17 5.07
N ALA A 329 -11.25 0.40 5.00
CA ALA A 329 -12.16 0.35 6.14
C ALA A 329 -12.21 -1.03 6.81
N ASP A 330 -12.01 -2.11 6.06
CA ASP A 330 -11.97 -3.47 6.59
C ASP A 330 -10.65 -3.78 7.33
N LYS A 331 -9.59 -2.99 7.10
CA LYS A 331 -8.24 -3.24 7.63
C LYS A 331 -7.78 -2.19 8.66
N TRP A 332 -8.39 -1.00 8.67
CA TRP A 332 -7.96 0.14 9.48
C TRP A 332 -9.11 0.73 10.29
N PRO A 333 -8.84 1.23 11.51
CA PRO A 333 -9.80 2.04 12.25
C PRO A 333 -10.21 3.30 11.48
N VAL A 334 -11.48 3.68 11.60
CA VAL A 334 -12.05 4.81 10.88
C VAL A 334 -11.33 6.11 11.23
N GLU A 335 -10.96 6.32 12.49
CA GLU A 335 -10.22 7.48 12.97
C GLU A 335 -8.89 7.68 12.22
N GLU A 336 -8.20 6.57 11.95
CA GLU A 336 -6.91 6.56 11.23
C GLU A 336 -7.11 6.86 9.75
N LEU A 337 -8.15 6.31 9.13
CA LEU A 337 -8.47 6.58 7.73
C LEU A 337 -8.85 8.03 7.50
N VAL A 338 -9.66 8.62 8.39
CA VAL A 338 -10.01 10.04 8.32
C VAL A 338 -8.74 10.90 8.41
N SER A 339 -7.86 10.60 9.36
CA SER A 339 -6.58 11.30 9.54
C SER A 339 -5.65 11.13 8.34
N PHE A 340 -5.57 9.91 7.79
CA PHE A 340 -4.78 9.58 6.61
C PHE A 340 -5.29 10.34 5.38
N PHE A 341 -6.58 10.29 5.08
CA PHE A 341 -7.15 11.01 3.95
C PHE A 341 -7.02 12.53 4.09
N ASN A 342 -7.12 13.07 5.31
CA ASN A 342 -6.90 14.51 5.51
C ASN A 342 -5.46 14.92 5.21
N ARG A 343 -4.47 14.09 5.57
CA ARG A 343 -3.07 14.31 5.18
C ARG A 343 -2.86 14.14 3.67
N LEU A 344 -3.49 13.12 3.08
CA LEU A 344 -3.46 12.89 1.64
C LEU A 344 -4.01 14.09 0.88
N ARG A 345 -5.07 14.72 1.38
CA ARG A 345 -5.66 15.93 0.79
C ARG A 345 -4.69 17.10 0.69
N GLY A 346 -3.79 17.24 1.66
CA GLY A 346 -2.74 18.26 1.68
C GLY A 346 -1.53 17.94 0.79
N THR A 347 -1.49 16.76 0.17
CA THR A 347 -0.45 16.37 -0.78
C THR A 347 -0.76 16.95 -2.16
N PRO A 348 0.22 17.51 -2.90
CA PRO A 348 -0.01 18.01 -4.26
C PRO A 348 -0.69 16.96 -5.14
N ASP A 349 -1.64 17.38 -5.96
CA ASP A 349 -2.41 16.55 -6.90
C ASP A 349 -3.30 15.45 -6.29
N MET A 350 -3.35 15.32 -4.97
CA MET A 350 -4.12 14.28 -4.26
C MET A 350 -5.42 14.77 -3.64
N THR A 351 -5.73 16.07 -3.69
CA THR A 351 -6.94 16.64 -3.07
C THR A 351 -8.22 15.96 -3.57
N LYS A 352 -8.41 15.83 -4.89
CA LYS A 352 -9.60 15.18 -5.47
C LYS A 352 -9.72 13.71 -5.08
N THR A 353 -8.59 12.99 -5.03
CA THR A 353 -8.52 11.59 -4.63
C THR A 353 -8.89 11.42 -3.17
N ALA A 354 -8.34 12.26 -2.28
CA ALA A 354 -8.66 12.26 -0.86
C ALA A 354 -10.14 12.57 -0.63
N ASP A 355 -10.70 13.55 -1.33
CA ASP A 355 -12.12 13.93 -1.23
C ASP A 355 -13.04 12.78 -1.67
N LEU A 356 -12.69 12.09 -2.77
CA LEU A 356 -13.39 10.90 -3.22
C LEU A 356 -13.34 9.77 -2.18
N LEU A 357 -12.16 9.47 -1.64
CA LEU A 357 -11.98 8.41 -0.65
C LEU A 357 -12.70 8.71 0.66
N GLN A 358 -12.72 9.97 1.10
CA GLN A 358 -13.51 10.41 2.26
C GLN A 358 -15.01 10.23 2.00
N LYS A 359 -15.50 10.64 0.83
CA LYS A 359 -16.90 10.42 0.45
C LYS A 359 -17.29 8.95 0.48
N GLU A 360 -16.47 8.09 -0.12
CA GLU A 360 -16.71 6.65 -0.17
C GLU A 360 -16.61 5.99 1.22
N LEU A 361 -15.71 6.47 2.09
CA LEU A 361 -15.65 6.04 3.49
C LEU A 361 -16.94 6.39 4.24
N GLY A 362 -17.45 7.62 4.08
CA GLY A 362 -18.70 8.06 4.69
C GLY A 362 -19.91 7.23 4.21
N LEU A 363 -19.91 6.83 2.92
CA LEU A 363 -20.93 5.95 2.35
C LEU A 363 -20.85 4.53 2.91
N LYS A 364 -19.65 4.00 3.11
CA LYS A 364 -19.42 2.63 3.57
C LYS A 364 -19.65 2.45 5.08
N VAL A 365 -19.25 3.43 5.88
CA VAL A 365 -19.36 3.39 7.35
C VAL A 365 -20.12 4.62 7.87
N PRO A 366 -21.43 4.75 7.57
CA PRO A 366 -22.24 5.94 7.88
C PRO A 366 -22.65 5.95 9.36
N THR A 367 -21.68 5.99 10.26
CA THR A 367 -21.93 6.17 11.70
C THR A 367 -21.80 7.64 12.06
N SER A 368 -22.56 8.09 13.06
CA SER A 368 -22.45 9.45 13.59
C SER A 368 -21.03 9.76 14.06
N ASN A 369 -20.32 8.77 14.60
CA ASN A 369 -18.92 8.92 15.01
C ASN A 369 -17.99 9.16 13.81
N THR A 370 -18.12 8.35 12.74
CA THR A 370 -17.36 8.54 11.49
C THR A 370 -17.54 9.94 10.94
N LEU A 371 -18.78 10.40 10.80
CA LEU A 371 -19.07 11.71 10.24
C LEU A 371 -18.55 12.85 11.12
N ASN A 372 -18.65 12.74 12.45
CA ASN A 372 -18.08 13.72 13.36
C ASN A 372 -16.55 13.81 13.25
N LEU A 373 -15.86 12.68 13.13
CA LEU A 373 -14.41 12.65 12.91
C LEU A 373 -14.03 13.34 11.59
N MET A 374 -14.78 13.06 10.52
CA MET A 374 -14.57 13.70 9.22
C MET A 374 -14.81 15.21 9.29
N ILE A 375 -15.87 15.65 9.96
CA ILE A 375 -16.20 17.06 10.19
C ILE A 375 -15.05 17.78 10.89
N HIS A 376 -14.54 17.23 11.99
CA HIS A 376 -13.38 17.83 12.67
C HIS A 376 -12.15 17.91 11.75
N ALA A 377 -11.85 16.85 11.01
CA ALA A 377 -10.74 16.85 10.07
C ALA A 377 -10.90 17.90 8.95
N TRP A 378 -12.10 18.04 8.39
CA TRP A 378 -12.43 19.06 7.39
C TRP A 378 -12.37 20.47 7.97
N THR A 379 -12.78 20.65 9.23
CA THR A 379 -12.77 21.93 9.92
C THR A 379 -11.33 22.36 10.18
N ASP A 380 -10.43 21.43 10.49
CA ASP A 380 -9.00 21.68 10.68
C ASP A 380 -8.25 21.94 9.38
N ALA A 381 -8.65 21.26 8.30
CA ALA A 381 -8.09 21.49 6.97
C ALA A 381 -8.65 22.75 6.27
N GLY A 382 -9.62 23.45 6.86
CA GLY A 382 -10.24 24.64 6.27
C GLY A 382 -10.97 24.34 4.95
N VAL A 383 -11.57 23.16 4.85
CA VAL A 383 -12.35 22.76 3.65
C VAL A 383 -13.55 23.68 3.50
N SER A 384 -13.91 24.11 2.28
CA SER A 384 -15.08 24.97 2.14
C SER A 384 -16.37 24.19 2.39
N PRO A 385 -17.43 24.79 2.96
CA PRO A 385 -18.66 24.06 3.20
C PRO A 385 -19.32 23.50 1.93
N ASP A 386 -19.14 24.13 0.77
CA ASP A 386 -19.62 23.56 -0.51
C ASP A 386 -18.94 22.23 -0.84
N GLN A 387 -17.63 22.12 -0.63
CA GLN A 387 -16.88 20.89 -0.85
C GLN A 387 -17.31 19.80 0.14
N VAL A 388 -17.41 20.15 1.43
CA VAL A 388 -17.89 19.21 2.46
C VAL A 388 -19.28 18.69 2.11
N TYR A 389 -20.17 19.57 1.63
CA TYR A 389 -21.51 19.19 1.24
C TYR A 389 -21.50 18.07 0.19
N HIS A 390 -20.63 18.17 -0.83
CA HIS A 390 -20.52 17.18 -1.91
C HIS A 390 -19.77 15.90 -1.50
N MET A 391 -18.95 15.96 -0.44
CA MET A 391 -18.28 14.79 0.14
C MET A 391 -19.17 14.03 1.12
N MET A 392 -20.17 14.68 1.72
CA MET A 392 -21.08 13.98 2.63
C MET A 392 -21.92 12.94 1.86
N PRO A 393 -22.24 11.80 2.49
CA PRO A 393 -23.12 10.81 1.89
C PRO A 393 -24.47 11.46 1.55
N PRO A 394 -25.04 11.21 0.36
CA PRO A 394 -26.37 11.68 0.05
C PRO A 394 -27.36 11.05 1.05
N PRO A 395 -28.45 11.75 1.38
CA PRO A 395 -29.47 11.20 2.25
C PRO A 395 -30.03 9.89 1.68
N ALA A 396 -30.18 8.87 2.53
CA ALA A 396 -30.65 7.54 2.12
C ALA A 396 -32.08 7.50 1.56
N VAL A 397 -32.87 8.57 1.75
CA VAL A 397 -34.27 8.65 1.31
C VAL A 397 -34.37 9.50 0.04
N LYS A 398 -34.97 8.93 -1.01
CA LYS A 398 -35.14 9.55 -2.33
C LYS A 398 -36.01 10.81 -2.33
N SER A 399 -36.89 11.00 -1.34
CA SER A 399 -37.61 12.26 -1.16
C SER A 399 -37.70 12.66 0.30
N PHE A 400 -37.43 13.93 0.57
CA PHE A 400 -37.57 14.54 1.88
C PHE A 400 -39.04 14.54 2.35
N ARG A 401 -39.97 14.58 1.40
CA ARG A 401 -41.41 14.48 1.62
C ARG A 401 -41.84 13.15 2.24
N ASP A 402 -41.28 12.03 1.77
CA ASP A 402 -41.60 10.70 2.29
C ASP A 402 -41.04 10.52 3.72
N ALA A 403 -39.86 11.08 3.98
CA ALA A 403 -39.22 11.04 5.29
C ALA A 403 -40.02 11.77 6.39
N LEU A 404 -40.66 12.90 6.06
CA LEU A 404 -41.46 13.68 7.00
C LEU A 404 -42.85 13.08 7.29
N ALA A 405 -43.36 12.21 6.42
CA ALA A 405 -44.72 11.68 6.53
C ALA A 405 -44.82 10.46 7.46
N VAL A 406 -43.72 9.72 7.67
CA VAL A 406 -43.78 8.34 8.20
C VAL A 406 -43.39 8.23 9.68
N VAL A 407 -42.56 9.12 10.26
CA VAL A 407 -42.06 8.94 11.63
C VAL A 407 -41.84 10.27 12.37
N PRO A 408 -42.24 10.41 13.65
CA PRO A 408 -41.89 11.56 14.52
C PRO A 408 -40.38 11.66 14.83
N ASP A 409 -39.68 10.52 14.83
CA ASP A 409 -38.24 10.36 14.97
C ASP A 409 -37.60 10.25 13.58
N LEU A 410 -36.67 11.14 13.26
CA LEU A 410 -36.30 11.37 11.87
C LEU A 410 -35.46 10.25 11.27
N PRO A 411 -35.62 9.98 9.96
CA PRO A 411 -34.74 9.08 9.23
C PRO A 411 -33.29 9.59 9.24
N ALA A 412 -32.33 8.67 9.20
CA ALA A 412 -30.89 8.95 9.15
C ALA A 412 -30.47 9.97 8.07
N SER A 413 -31.30 10.21 7.05
CA SER A 413 -31.12 11.25 6.03
C SER A 413 -31.03 12.69 6.58
N PHE A 414 -31.64 12.97 7.73
CA PHE A 414 -31.58 14.31 8.33
C PHE A 414 -30.28 14.60 9.07
N MET A 415 -29.63 13.54 9.59
CA MET A 415 -28.37 13.69 10.33
C MET A 415 -27.29 14.33 9.45
N ASN A 416 -27.17 13.94 8.18
CA ASN A 416 -26.13 14.50 7.32
C ASN A 416 -26.29 16.01 7.11
N ARG A 417 -27.53 16.50 7.02
CA ARG A 417 -27.81 17.94 6.85
C ARG A 417 -27.63 18.72 8.14
N GLU A 418 -28.03 18.16 9.29
CA GLU A 418 -27.71 18.75 10.59
C GLU A 418 -26.20 18.89 10.78
N LEU A 419 -25.48 17.80 10.53
CA LEU A 419 -24.04 17.72 10.64
C LEU A 419 -23.34 18.71 9.70
N TRP A 420 -23.81 18.83 8.45
CA TRP A 420 -23.27 19.83 7.53
C TRP A 420 -23.53 21.28 7.98
N ILE A 421 -24.73 21.60 8.45
CA ILE A 421 -25.03 22.96 8.93
C ILE A 421 -24.23 23.24 10.22
N GLY A 422 -24.06 22.24 11.08
CA GLY A 422 -23.16 22.30 12.24
C GLY A 422 -21.73 22.61 11.81
N TYR A 423 -21.23 21.92 10.77
CA TYR A 423 -19.94 22.20 10.17
C TYR A 423 -19.81 23.65 9.65
N VAL A 424 -20.84 24.17 8.96
CA VAL A 424 -20.85 25.58 8.50
C VAL A 424 -20.68 26.55 9.67
N VAL A 425 -21.34 26.29 10.80
CA VAL A 425 -21.21 27.12 12.01
C VAL A 425 -19.78 27.07 12.55
N GLU A 426 -19.18 25.89 12.68
CA GLU A 426 -17.79 25.74 13.12
C GLU A 426 -16.79 26.43 12.17
N TYR A 427 -17.01 26.27 10.86
CA TYR A 427 -16.20 26.88 9.81
C TYR A 427 -16.21 28.42 9.90
N ARG A 428 -17.39 29.02 10.12
CA ARG A 428 -17.55 30.47 10.37
C ARG A 428 -16.89 30.91 11.67
N ASN A 429 -17.01 30.12 12.73
CA ASN A 429 -16.40 30.43 14.03
C ASN A 429 -14.87 30.46 13.98
N LYS A 430 -14.25 29.78 13.01
CA LYS A 430 -12.80 29.90 12.71
C LYS A 430 -12.44 31.17 11.93
N GLY A 431 -13.40 32.05 11.65
CA GLY A 431 -13.19 33.32 10.94
C GLY A 431 -13.27 33.22 9.42
N ASN A 432 -13.75 32.09 8.88
CA ASN A 432 -13.92 31.93 7.44
C ASN A 432 -15.31 32.39 6.98
N ASP A 433 -15.38 32.97 5.79
CA ASP A 433 -16.63 33.47 5.22
C ASP A 433 -17.43 32.36 4.53
N PHE A 434 -18.69 32.18 4.94
CA PHE A 434 -19.70 31.41 4.20
C PHE A 434 -21.09 31.92 4.56
N SER A 435 -21.78 32.66 3.70
CA SER A 435 -23.01 33.37 4.06
C SER A 435 -24.23 32.44 4.20
N ASP A 436 -25.27 32.92 4.89
CA ASP A 436 -26.56 32.19 4.98
C ASP A 436 -27.21 32.02 3.60
N ASP A 437 -26.99 32.97 2.69
CA ASP A 437 -27.47 32.89 1.32
C ASP A 437 -26.79 31.73 0.57
N GLN A 438 -25.49 31.49 0.80
CA GLN A 438 -24.77 30.32 0.28
C GLN A 438 -25.33 29.02 0.85
N VAL A 439 -25.63 28.95 2.15
CA VAL A 439 -26.27 27.78 2.78
C VAL A 439 -27.60 27.46 2.10
N ILE A 440 -28.47 28.46 1.96
CA ILE A 440 -29.79 28.29 1.32
C ILE A 440 -29.62 27.91 -0.16
N ASN A 441 -28.68 28.55 -0.89
CA ASN A 441 -28.39 28.22 -2.28
C ASN A 441 -28.01 26.75 -2.48
N MET A 442 -27.13 26.22 -1.63
CA MET A 442 -26.71 24.82 -1.70
C MET A 442 -27.89 23.87 -1.48
N LEU A 443 -28.70 24.13 -0.46
CA LEU A 443 -29.87 23.30 -0.18
C LEU A 443 -30.92 23.38 -1.29
N VAL A 444 -31.19 24.57 -1.84
CA VAL A 444 -32.10 24.73 -2.99
C VAL A 444 -31.55 24.04 -4.24
N GLY A 445 -30.25 24.13 -4.51
CA GLY A 445 -29.59 23.51 -5.66
C GLY A 445 -29.73 21.99 -5.70
N GLU A 446 -29.93 21.36 -4.55
CA GLU A 446 -30.19 19.92 -4.39
C GLU A 446 -31.67 19.55 -4.55
N GLY A 447 -32.50 20.50 -4.94
CA GLY A 447 -33.92 20.29 -5.20
C GLY A 447 -34.80 20.32 -3.95
N LEU A 448 -34.32 20.82 -2.80
CA LEU A 448 -35.24 21.10 -1.70
C LEU A 448 -36.15 22.28 -2.08
N SER A 449 -37.45 22.05 -2.00
CA SER A 449 -38.44 23.11 -2.06
C SER A 449 -38.41 23.98 -0.80
N GLU A 450 -38.94 25.20 -0.89
CA GLU A 450 -39.01 26.11 0.26
C GLU A 450 -39.74 25.51 1.46
N VAL A 451 -40.81 24.74 1.22
CA VAL A 451 -41.58 24.06 2.27
C VAL A 451 -40.71 23.05 3.02
N GLU A 452 -39.82 22.38 2.29
CA GLU A 452 -38.90 21.40 2.85
C GLU A 452 -37.79 22.08 3.66
N LEU A 453 -37.28 23.22 3.18
CA LEU A 453 -36.32 24.04 3.94
C LEU A 453 -36.93 24.57 5.24
N VAL A 454 -38.16 25.08 5.19
CA VAL A 454 -38.90 25.50 6.40
C VAL A 454 -38.98 24.36 7.40
N SER A 455 -39.32 23.16 6.92
CA SER A 455 -39.45 21.98 7.78
C SER A 455 -38.10 21.55 8.36
N LEU A 456 -37.03 21.57 7.55
CA LEU A 456 -35.66 21.27 7.97
C LEU A 456 -35.20 22.24 9.06
N PHE A 457 -35.30 23.56 8.82
CA PHE A 457 -34.83 24.55 9.80
C PHE A 457 -35.65 24.51 11.08
N ASN A 458 -36.97 24.34 10.98
CA ASN A 458 -37.81 24.20 12.16
C ASN A 458 -37.47 22.93 12.97
N TRP A 459 -37.00 21.87 12.30
CA TRP A 459 -36.49 20.70 12.98
C TRP A 459 -35.15 20.97 13.67
N LEU A 460 -34.17 21.59 12.99
CA LEU A 460 -32.87 21.95 13.58
C LEU A 460 -33.02 22.80 14.84
N ARG A 461 -34.03 23.66 14.86
CA ARG A 461 -34.36 24.53 16.00
C ARG A 461 -34.65 23.77 17.30
N ARG A 462 -35.02 22.48 17.22
CA ARG A 462 -35.22 21.62 18.41
C ARG A 462 -33.90 21.31 19.13
N SER A 463 -32.78 21.37 18.42
CA SER A 463 -31.44 21.25 19.01
C SER A 463 -31.02 22.60 19.59
N PRO A 464 -30.77 22.72 20.91
CA PRO A 464 -30.38 23.98 21.53
C PRO A 464 -29.12 24.61 20.89
N LYS A 465 -28.19 23.78 20.41
CA LYS A 465 -26.96 24.22 19.75
C LYS A 465 -27.19 24.82 18.35
N MET A 466 -28.31 24.48 17.70
CA MET A 466 -28.63 24.90 16.34
C MET A 466 -29.78 25.91 16.28
N LYS A 467 -30.41 26.25 17.42
CA LYS A 467 -31.57 27.15 17.49
C LYS A 467 -31.30 28.48 16.79
N GLU A 468 -30.26 29.18 17.19
CA GLU A 468 -29.94 30.51 16.64
C GLU A 468 -29.64 30.46 15.14
N THR A 469 -28.84 29.48 14.69
CA THR A 469 -28.55 29.27 13.27
C THR A 469 -29.81 28.96 12.47
N ALA A 470 -30.69 28.11 13.00
CA ALA A 470 -31.96 27.78 12.35
C ALA A 470 -32.88 29.00 12.25
N ASP A 471 -32.92 29.84 13.28
CA ASP A 471 -33.72 31.07 13.31
C ASP A 471 -33.24 32.08 12.26
N LEU A 472 -31.91 32.25 12.13
CA LEU A 472 -31.29 33.09 11.10
C LEU A 472 -31.58 32.57 9.69
N LEU A 473 -31.46 31.26 9.48
CA LEU A 473 -31.73 30.63 8.19
C LEU A 473 -33.21 30.74 7.79
N GLN A 474 -34.15 30.60 8.74
CA GLN A 474 -35.58 30.82 8.48
C GLN A 474 -35.88 32.27 8.08
N LYS A 475 -35.30 33.23 8.80
CA LYS A 475 -35.45 34.66 8.49
C LYS A 475 -34.90 34.98 7.10
N LYS A 476 -33.72 34.46 6.78
CA LYS A 476 -33.08 34.63 5.47
C LYS A 476 -33.88 33.97 4.35
N LEU A 477 -34.43 32.77 4.58
CA LEU A 477 -35.30 32.10 3.62
C LEU A 477 -36.54 32.94 3.30
N ALA A 478 -37.20 33.50 4.32
CA ALA A 478 -38.37 34.34 4.14
C ALA A 478 -38.06 35.64 3.38
N LEU A 479 -36.90 36.27 3.64
CA LEU A 479 -36.44 37.45 2.91
C LEU A 479 -36.15 37.19 1.43
N ARG A 480 -35.66 35.98 1.13
CA ARG A 480 -35.22 35.61 -0.22
C ARG A 480 -36.35 35.08 -1.10
N SER A 481 -37.41 34.57 -0.50
CA SER A 481 -38.50 33.96 -1.25
C SER A 481 -39.09 34.91 -2.31
N PRO A 482 -39.37 34.42 -3.54
CA PRO A 482 -40.13 35.19 -4.53
C PRO A 482 -41.53 35.57 -4.05
N ASP A 483 -42.11 34.77 -3.15
CA ASP A 483 -43.38 35.04 -2.48
C ASP A 483 -43.22 34.89 -0.95
N PRO A 484 -42.75 35.94 -0.28
CA PRO A 484 -42.52 35.93 1.17
C PRO A 484 -43.78 35.56 1.96
N LEU A 485 -44.98 35.79 1.43
CA LEU A 485 -46.23 35.49 2.14
C LEU A 485 -46.50 33.99 2.17
N ILE A 486 -46.26 33.28 1.07
CA ILE A 486 -46.38 31.83 1.02
C ILE A 486 -45.36 31.19 1.97
N THR A 487 -44.09 31.62 1.93
CA THR A 487 -43.04 31.10 2.81
C THR A 487 -43.33 31.40 4.29
N CYS A 488 -43.79 32.61 4.62
CA CYS A 488 -44.23 32.95 5.97
C CYS A 488 -45.44 32.10 6.42
N GLY A 489 -46.37 31.79 5.51
CA GLY A 489 -47.47 30.87 5.77
C GLY A 489 -46.98 29.47 6.18
N HIS A 490 -46.02 28.93 5.42
CA HIS A 490 -45.40 27.65 5.75
C HIS A 490 -44.63 27.69 7.09
N LEU A 491 -43.87 28.75 7.35
CA LEU A 491 -43.15 28.96 8.62
C LEU A 491 -44.13 28.97 9.80
N ILE A 492 -45.21 29.74 9.69
CA ILE A 492 -46.25 29.83 10.71
C ILE A 492 -46.86 28.46 11.02
N ASP A 493 -47.16 27.66 9.99
CA ASP A 493 -47.72 26.34 10.21
C ASP A 493 -46.71 25.37 10.84
N ALA A 494 -45.43 25.47 10.51
CA ALA A 494 -44.36 24.70 11.16
C ALA A 494 -44.17 25.12 12.63
N TRP A 495 -44.20 26.42 12.92
CA TRP A 495 -44.10 26.99 14.26
C TRP A 495 -45.28 26.59 15.16
N LYS A 496 -46.51 26.56 14.63
CA LYS A 496 -47.69 26.05 15.35
C LYS A 496 -47.49 24.60 15.77
N LYS A 497 -47.04 23.75 14.84
CA LYS A 497 -46.81 22.32 15.09
C LYS A 497 -45.73 22.08 16.14
N SER A 498 -44.77 23.00 16.27
CA SER A 498 -43.61 22.86 17.15
C SER A 498 -43.70 23.70 18.42
N ALA A 499 -44.86 24.31 18.69
CA ALA A 499 -45.11 25.15 19.87
C ALA A 499 -44.04 26.25 20.08
N VAL A 500 -43.58 26.87 18.99
CA VAL A 500 -42.65 27.99 19.05
C VAL A 500 -43.27 29.15 19.83
N SER A 501 -42.50 29.84 20.68
CA SER A 501 -43.00 30.98 21.43
C SER A 501 -43.32 32.15 20.50
N LEU A 502 -44.24 33.01 20.93
CA LEU A 502 -44.63 34.19 20.14
C LEU A 502 -43.44 35.13 19.86
N GLU A 503 -42.60 35.31 20.87
CA GLU A 503 -41.38 36.13 20.83
C GLU A 503 -40.37 35.58 19.84
N ASP A 504 -40.06 34.28 19.89
CA ASP A 504 -39.15 33.67 18.94
C ASP A 504 -39.68 33.76 17.50
N ALA A 505 -40.98 33.48 17.30
CA ALA A 505 -41.64 33.63 16.01
C ALA A 505 -41.58 35.07 15.47
N TYR A 506 -41.66 36.07 16.36
CA TYR A 506 -41.51 37.48 15.99
C TYR A 506 -40.10 37.78 15.48
N HIS A 507 -39.07 37.33 16.19
CA HIS A 507 -37.67 37.61 15.82
C HIS A 507 -37.21 36.91 14.54
N MET A 508 -37.81 35.77 14.21
CA MET A 508 -37.58 35.03 12.96
C MET A 508 -38.31 35.64 11.76
N MET A 509 -39.35 36.45 11.98
CA MET A 509 -40.04 37.10 10.87
C MET A 509 -39.13 38.16 10.21
N PRO A 510 -39.18 38.30 8.89
CA PRO A 510 -38.41 39.30 8.15
C PRO A 510 -39.04 40.68 8.30
N ILE A 511 -39.30 41.13 9.53
CA ILE A 511 -39.82 42.47 9.81
C ILE A 511 -38.61 43.40 9.77
N PRO A 512 -38.54 44.37 8.84
CA PRO A 512 -37.43 45.30 8.81
C PRO A 512 -37.47 46.15 10.07
N ALA A 513 -36.34 46.26 10.75
CA ALA A 513 -36.16 47.29 11.75
C ALA A 513 -36.40 48.63 11.05
N THR A 514 -37.50 49.30 11.35
CA THR A 514 -37.86 50.58 10.77
C THR A 514 -36.85 51.63 11.22
N LYS A 515 -35.73 51.78 10.50
CA LYS A 515 -34.86 52.94 10.65
C LYS A 515 -35.62 54.14 10.11
N SER A 516 -36.01 55.03 11.01
CA SER A 516 -37.08 55.99 10.76
C SER A 516 -36.67 57.31 10.06
N SER A 517 -35.47 57.46 9.47
CA SER A 517 -35.03 58.82 9.09
C SER A 517 -35.08 59.24 7.62
N ASP A 518 -34.94 58.38 6.61
CA ASP A 518 -34.77 58.90 5.23
C ASP A 518 -35.71 58.26 4.21
N ARG A 519 -36.94 58.79 4.19
CA ARG A 519 -38.02 58.40 3.30
C ARG A 519 -37.79 58.93 1.88
N ALA A 520 -37.48 58.04 0.95
CA ALA A 520 -37.63 58.27 -0.49
C ALA A 520 -38.79 57.44 -1.05
N ALA A 521 -39.53 58.00 -2.01
CA ALA A 521 -40.82 57.54 -2.52
C ALA A 521 -40.86 56.16 -3.23
N GLY A 522 -39.79 55.36 -3.18
CA GLY A 522 -39.73 53.98 -3.69
C GLY A 522 -40.25 52.91 -2.71
N GLU A 523 -40.60 53.27 -1.47
CA GLU A 523 -40.82 52.32 -0.36
C GLU A 523 -42.24 51.74 -0.23
N LYS A 524 -43.23 52.14 -1.05
CA LYS A 524 -44.63 51.72 -0.83
C LYS A 524 -44.84 50.21 -0.98
N SER A 525 -44.12 49.56 -1.90
CA SER A 525 -44.16 48.10 -2.09
C SER A 525 -43.51 47.34 -0.93
N ILE A 526 -42.37 47.84 -0.44
CA ILE A 526 -41.65 47.29 0.73
C ILE A 526 -42.52 47.40 1.98
N TRP A 527 -43.17 48.55 2.19
CA TRP A 527 -44.05 48.76 3.34
C TRP A 527 -45.28 47.86 3.31
N LEU A 528 -45.92 47.67 2.15
CA LEU A 528 -47.02 46.71 1.99
C LEU A 528 -46.58 45.27 2.27
N ALA A 529 -45.41 44.86 1.77
CA ALA A 529 -44.86 43.53 2.05
C ALA A 529 -44.64 43.32 3.55
N ASN A 530 -44.02 44.30 4.23
CA ASN A 530 -43.79 44.26 5.68
C ASN A 530 -45.10 44.21 6.47
N PHE A 531 -46.10 45.01 6.07
CA PHE A 531 -47.40 45.03 6.72
C PHE A 531 -48.12 43.68 6.58
N ASN A 532 -48.04 43.05 5.41
CA ASN A 532 -48.64 41.73 5.16
C ASN A 532 -47.93 40.61 5.95
N VAL A 533 -46.59 40.67 6.08
CA VAL A 533 -45.81 39.78 6.97
C VAL A 533 -46.24 39.98 8.43
N LEU A 534 -46.35 41.22 8.88
CA LEU A 534 -46.82 41.53 10.24
C LEU A 534 -48.24 41.03 10.49
N GLN A 535 -49.15 41.17 9.52
CA GLN A 535 -50.50 40.59 9.60
C GLN A 535 -50.48 39.07 9.73
N HIS A 536 -49.57 38.38 9.05
CA HIS A 536 -49.42 36.93 9.18
C HIS A 536 -48.93 36.54 10.58
N TRP A 537 -47.97 37.28 11.14
CA TRP A 537 -47.56 37.08 12.53
C TRP A 537 -48.71 37.36 13.52
N LEU A 538 -49.48 38.42 13.34
CA LEU A 538 -50.65 38.72 14.19
C LEU A 538 -51.71 37.62 14.10
N ARG A 539 -51.93 37.03 12.92
CA ARG A 539 -52.82 35.86 12.74
C ARG A 539 -52.28 34.60 13.41
N TYR A 540 -50.96 34.44 13.47
CA TYR A 540 -50.34 33.37 14.25
C TYR A 540 -50.54 33.61 15.75
N ALA A 541 -50.27 34.84 16.21
CA ALA A 541 -50.45 35.28 17.60
C ALA A 541 -51.87 35.03 18.10
N SER A 542 -52.88 35.40 17.30
CA SER A 542 -54.29 35.22 17.65
C SER A 542 -54.75 33.76 17.69
N LYS A 543 -54.01 32.85 17.04
CA LYS A 543 -54.35 31.40 16.95
C LYS A 543 -53.52 30.53 17.88
N SER A 544 -52.41 31.05 18.44
CA SER A 544 -51.64 30.36 19.47
C SER A 544 -52.51 30.17 20.71
N LYS A 545 -52.64 28.93 21.20
CA LYS A 545 -53.53 28.55 22.33
C LYS A 545 -53.11 29.12 23.69
N SER A 546 -51.94 29.74 23.81
CA SER A 546 -51.62 30.53 25.00
C SER A 546 -52.60 31.71 25.05
N LYS A 547 -53.20 32.02 26.19
CA LYS A 547 -53.81 33.33 26.42
C LYS A 547 -52.70 34.37 26.26
N VAL A 548 -52.43 34.79 25.02
CA VAL A 548 -51.52 35.88 24.74
C VAL A 548 -52.24 37.10 25.26
N ASP A 549 -51.81 37.58 26.42
CA ASP A 549 -52.18 38.91 26.89
C ASP A 549 -51.82 39.88 25.76
N GLU A 550 -52.78 40.65 25.25
CA GLU A 550 -52.56 41.66 24.21
C GLU A 550 -51.37 42.56 24.58
N TYR A 551 -51.11 42.70 25.89
CA TYR A 551 -49.95 43.34 26.47
C TYR A 551 -48.59 42.77 26.00
N GLN A 552 -48.42 41.47 25.80
CA GLN A 552 -47.15 40.89 25.29
C GLN A 552 -46.91 41.24 23.82
N VAL A 553 -47.96 41.23 22.99
CA VAL A 553 -47.88 41.63 21.58
C VAL A 553 -47.48 43.10 21.47
N ILE A 554 -48.15 43.96 22.25
CA ILE A 554 -47.83 45.39 22.33
C ILE A 554 -46.41 45.59 22.85
N LYS A 555 -45.99 44.86 23.89
CA LYS A 555 -44.65 44.95 24.46
C LYS A 555 -43.55 44.63 23.44
N LEU A 556 -43.70 43.57 22.63
CA LEU A 556 -42.73 43.22 21.58
C LEU A 556 -42.65 44.31 20.50
N LEU A 557 -43.80 44.81 20.03
CA LEU A 557 -43.88 45.89 19.03
C LEU A 557 -43.31 47.23 19.55
N VAL A 558 -43.47 47.50 20.84
CA VAL A 558 -42.97 48.72 21.49
C VAL A 558 -41.47 48.61 21.81
N ALA A 559 -40.97 47.45 22.21
CA ALA A 559 -39.56 47.25 22.55
C ALA A 559 -38.63 47.49 21.36
N ASP A 560 -38.97 46.98 20.17
CA ASP A 560 -38.19 47.20 18.95
C ASP A 560 -38.21 48.66 18.47
N ASN A 561 -39.31 49.37 18.70
CA ASN A 561 -39.42 50.81 18.40
C ASN A 561 -38.67 51.70 19.41
N MET A 562 -38.39 51.21 20.62
CA MET A 562 -37.69 51.96 21.67
C MET A 562 -36.16 51.74 21.63
N ASN A 563 -35.67 50.53 21.30
CA ASN A 563 -34.23 50.21 21.22
C ASN A 563 -33.48 50.90 20.07
N THR A 564 -34.16 51.55 19.13
CA THR A 564 -33.56 52.30 18.02
C THR A 564 -33.22 53.76 18.36
N LYS A 565 -33.55 54.24 19.56
CA LYS A 565 -33.36 55.65 19.98
C LYS A 565 -32.11 55.95 20.80
N GLU A 566 -31.31 54.98 21.22
CA GLU A 566 -30.02 55.27 21.89
C GLU A 566 -28.88 55.40 20.87
N THR A 567 -28.72 56.61 20.34
CA THR A 567 -27.47 57.04 19.70
C THR A 567 -26.46 57.39 20.79
N LYS A 568 -25.38 56.60 20.91
CA LYS A 568 -24.18 57.02 21.63
C LYS A 568 -23.59 58.28 20.96
N PRO A 569 -23.08 59.27 21.72
CA PRO A 569 -22.39 60.41 21.14
C PRO A 569 -21.09 59.95 20.48
N ILE A 570 -20.92 60.34 19.23
CA ILE A 570 -19.69 60.24 18.46
C ILE A 570 -18.69 61.22 19.10
N PHE A 571 -17.74 60.71 19.88
CA PHE A 571 -16.49 61.44 20.13
C PHE A 571 -15.56 61.21 18.94
N SER A 572 -15.47 62.21 18.07
CA SER A 572 -14.38 62.34 17.11
C SER A 572 -13.09 62.65 17.85
N GLN A 573 -12.13 61.74 17.83
CA GLN A 573 -10.74 62.10 18.08
C GLN A 573 -10.11 62.54 16.75
N THR A 574 -9.89 63.83 16.63
CA THR A 574 -8.93 64.43 15.72
C THR A 574 -7.53 64.00 16.12
N SER A 575 -6.87 63.21 15.28
CA SER A 575 -5.43 62.99 15.34
C SER A 575 -4.71 64.26 14.88
N THR A 576 -4.09 64.94 15.84
CA THR A 576 -3.01 65.91 15.60
C THR A 576 -1.67 65.17 15.59
N SER A 577 -0.78 65.67 14.73
CA SER A 577 0.59 65.25 14.48
C SER A 577 1.45 64.98 15.72
N ARG A 578 2.21 63.88 15.70
CA ARG A 578 3.69 63.89 15.67
C ARG A 578 4.22 62.56 15.18
#